data_AF-A0A6M1L4G2-F1
#
_entry.id   AF-A0A6M1L4G2-F1
#
_cell.length_a   1.000
_cell.length_b   1.000
_cell.length_c   1.000
_cell.angle_alpha   90.00
_cell.angle_beta   90.00
_cell.angle_gamma   90.00
#
_symmetry.space_group_name_H-M   'P 1'
#
loop_
_entity.id
_entity.type
_entity.pdbx_description
1 polymer ?
#
loop_
_entity_poly.entity_id
_entity_poly.type
_entity_poly.pdbx_seq_one_letter_code
_entity_poly.pdbx_strand_id
1 'polypeptide(L)'
;MRLNEGIGGLDVEGNRTPQRTSVSVAALNRAYATGRVNQFDGGLRWTPVIETRGYTDPTGDFHDRFRSWTMRERLVRANGNADNHVSVTGPAGAASAELQERALADMDAWLTARTRLAATRPHLRAEALTRLSRPRGVADGCVTPEGERIVERLTLDPDARCNQLYPYHRNPRVVAGGPTTSAVLKCQLQPLRKSGYGVRFTAEQWDRLRTVFPDGVCDWSKPDVGQRPLAGTWIRF
;
A
#
# COMPACT_ATOMS: atom_id res chain seq x y z
N MET A 1 -18.57 -21.29 -6.39
CA MET A 1 -17.97 -19.96 -6.61
C MET A 1 -17.16 -19.96 -7.92
N ARG A 2 -17.40 -19.01 -8.84
CA ARG A 2 -16.79 -18.92 -10.19
C ARG A 2 -16.05 -17.58 -10.42
N LEU A 3 -15.49 -16.99 -9.35
CA LEU A 3 -14.97 -15.61 -9.37
C LEU A 3 -14.07 -15.33 -10.59
N ASN A 4 -13.02 -16.14 -10.78
CA ASN A 4 -12.07 -15.91 -11.88
C ASN A 4 -12.67 -16.15 -13.27
N GLU A 5 -13.70 -16.99 -13.41
CA GLU A 5 -14.37 -17.26 -14.70
C GLU A 5 -15.30 -16.13 -15.12
N GLY A 6 -16.01 -15.54 -14.16
CA GLY A 6 -17.05 -14.55 -14.42
C GLY A 6 -16.64 -13.09 -14.18
N ILE A 7 -15.38 -12.82 -13.78
CA ILE A 7 -14.99 -11.47 -13.37
C ILE A 7 -15.05 -10.45 -14.52
N GLY A 8 -14.74 -10.89 -15.75
CA GLY A 8 -14.74 -10.06 -16.95
C GLY A 8 -13.80 -8.86 -16.83
N GLY A 9 -14.25 -7.73 -17.36
CA GLY A 9 -13.55 -6.45 -17.36
C GLY A 9 -14.53 -5.27 -17.42
N LEU A 10 -13.96 -4.10 -17.66
CA LEU A 10 -14.64 -2.85 -17.93
C LEU A 10 -14.20 -2.30 -19.30
N ASP A 11 -15.12 -1.72 -20.07
CA ASP A 11 -14.82 -0.91 -21.26
C ASP A 11 -14.36 0.52 -20.89
N VAL A 12 -14.22 1.41 -21.88
CA VAL A 12 -13.68 2.77 -21.65
C VAL A 12 -14.69 3.70 -20.98
N GLU A 13 -15.98 3.38 -21.05
CA GLU A 13 -17.07 4.05 -20.36
C GLU A 13 -17.30 3.48 -18.93
N GLY A 14 -16.67 2.36 -18.60
CA GLY A 14 -16.80 1.69 -17.31
C GLY A 14 -17.92 0.67 -17.23
N ASN A 15 -18.53 0.27 -18.35
CA ASN A 15 -19.51 -0.82 -18.38
C ASN A 15 -18.80 -2.17 -18.28
N ARG A 16 -19.47 -3.15 -17.65
CA ARG A 16 -18.95 -4.51 -17.54
C ARG A 16 -18.91 -5.21 -18.91
N THR A 17 -17.81 -5.88 -19.19
CA THR A 17 -17.63 -6.73 -20.37
C THR A 17 -17.21 -8.14 -19.96
N PRO A 18 -17.51 -9.18 -20.76
CA PRO A 18 -17.08 -10.55 -20.45
C PRO A 18 -15.57 -10.75 -20.65
N GLN A 19 -14.90 -9.90 -21.44
CA GLN A 19 -13.46 -9.96 -21.66
C GLN A 19 -12.69 -9.25 -20.54
N ARG A 20 -11.53 -9.78 -20.16
CA ARG A 20 -10.67 -9.12 -19.16
C ARG A 20 -10.09 -7.82 -19.73
N THR A 21 -10.13 -6.75 -18.93
CA THR A 21 -9.44 -5.49 -19.27
C THR A 21 -7.94 -5.66 -19.19
N SER A 22 -7.24 -5.10 -20.17
CA SER A 22 -5.78 -5.11 -20.23
C SER A 22 -5.27 -3.70 -20.49
N VAL A 23 -4.44 -3.20 -19.58
CA VAL A 23 -3.81 -1.87 -19.74
C VAL A 23 -2.67 -1.93 -20.76
N SER A 24 -2.53 -0.86 -21.55
CA SER A 24 -1.45 -0.72 -22.52
C SER A 24 -0.12 -0.42 -21.85
N VAL A 25 0.98 -0.94 -22.40
CA VAL A 25 2.33 -0.71 -21.87
C VAL A 25 2.70 0.78 -21.88
N ALA A 26 2.26 1.52 -22.90
CA ALA A 26 2.48 2.97 -22.97
C ALA A 26 1.78 3.74 -21.83
N ALA A 27 0.55 3.32 -21.44
CA ALA A 27 -0.15 3.90 -20.30
C ALA A 27 0.56 3.58 -18.98
N LEU A 28 1.04 2.33 -18.81
CA LEU A 28 1.83 1.94 -17.64
C LEU A 28 3.12 2.73 -17.51
N ASN A 29 3.89 2.84 -18.60
CA ASN A 29 5.13 3.63 -18.63
C ASN A 29 4.89 5.06 -18.14
N ARG A 30 3.85 5.72 -18.66
CA ARG A 30 3.46 7.07 -18.24
C ARG A 30 3.02 7.09 -16.78
N ALA A 31 2.18 6.15 -16.36
CA ALA A 31 1.69 6.09 -14.99
C ALA A 31 2.84 6.01 -13.97
N TYR A 32 3.83 5.16 -14.24
CA TYR A 32 5.04 5.05 -13.40
C TYR A 32 5.92 6.30 -13.48
N ALA A 33 6.33 6.71 -14.68
CA ALA A 33 7.28 7.81 -14.87
C ALA A 33 6.75 9.15 -14.32
N THR A 34 5.43 9.33 -14.24
CA THR A 34 4.79 10.56 -13.77
C THR A 34 4.29 10.51 -12.33
N GLY A 35 4.48 9.39 -11.62
CA GLY A 35 4.05 9.27 -10.22
C GLY A 35 2.55 9.06 -10.01
N ARG A 36 1.79 8.64 -11.04
CA ARG A 36 0.38 8.22 -10.88
C ARG A 36 0.25 6.93 -10.07
N VAL A 37 1.30 6.12 -10.04
CA VAL A 37 1.45 5.06 -9.05
C VAL A 37 2.34 5.58 -7.93
N ASN A 38 1.77 5.72 -6.73
CA ASN A 38 2.54 6.17 -5.57
C ASN A 38 3.58 5.11 -5.17
N GLN A 39 4.84 5.31 -5.54
CA GLN A 39 5.97 4.43 -5.18
C GLN A 39 6.65 4.81 -3.87
N PHE A 40 6.24 5.91 -3.23
CA PHE A 40 6.90 6.50 -2.06
C PHE A 40 8.39 6.85 -2.27
N ASP A 41 8.77 7.10 -3.53
CA ASP A 41 10.06 7.64 -3.96
C ASP A 41 9.95 9.15 -4.26
N GLY A 42 10.97 9.72 -4.91
CA GLY A 42 11.00 11.15 -5.24
C GLY A 42 10.79 12.02 -4.01
N GLY A 43 9.86 12.98 -4.07
CA GLY A 43 9.55 13.88 -2.95
C GLY A 43 9.06 13.17 -1.69
N LEU A 44 8.37 12.03 -1.83
CA LEU A 44 7.82 11.29 -0.70
C LEU A 44 8.88 10.60 0.16
N ARG A 45 10.14 10.53 -0.29
CA ARG A 45 11.24 9.98 0.52
C ARG A 45 11.61 10.88 1.72
N TRP A 46 11.26 12.17 1.68
CA TRP A 46 11.55 13.11 2.77
C TRP A 46 10.33 13.90 3.24
N THR A 47 9.15 13.71 2.68
CA THR A 47 7.92 14.35 3.16
C THR A 47 7.47 13.69 4.47
N PRO A 48 7.27 14.43 5.59
CA PRO A 48 6.61 13.88 6.76
C PRO A 48 5.21 13.35 6.42
N VAL A 49 4.88 12.14 6.85
CA VAL A 49 3.58 11.49 6.63
C VAL A 49 3.06 11.00 7.97
N ILE A 50 1.85 11.43 8.32
CA ILE A 50 1.05 10.85 9.38
C ILE A 50 -0.23 10.36 8.72
N GLU A 51 -0.44 9.05 8.70
CA GLU A 51 -1.69 8.46 8.24
C GLU A 51 -2.48 7.92 9.42
N THR A 52 -3.78 8.19 9.40
CA THR A 52 -4.72 7.80 10.45
C THR A 52 -5.83 6.97 9.83
N ARG A 53 -6.30 5.97 10.56
CA ARG A 53 -7.38 5.12 10.10
C ARG A 53 -8.41 4.84 11.18
N GLY A 54 -9.66 5.21 10.93
CA GLY A 54 -10.81 4.62 11.61
C GLY A 54 -11.04 3.21 11.07
N TYR A 55 -11.07 2.21 11.95
CA TYR A 55 -11.16 0.81 11.53
C TYR A 55 -12.58 0.41 11.13
N THR A 56 -12.78 0.22 9.84
CA THR A 56 -14.07 -0.15 9.20
C THR A 56 -13.97 -1.42 8.36
N ASP A 57 -12.83 -2.13 8.37
CA ASP A 57 -12.61 -3.32 7.55
C ASP A 57 -13.77 -4.36 7.61
N PRO A 58 -14.38 -4.67 8.78
CA PRO A 58 -15.50 -5.61 8.85
C PRO A 58 -16.78 -5.17 8.12
N THR A 59 -16.93 -3.89 7.79
CA THR A 59 -18.13 -3.36 7.12
C THR A 59 -18.03 -3.41 5.59
N GLY A 60 -16.94 -3.94 5.04
CA GLY A 60 -16.71 -3.97 3.58
C GLY A 60 -16.33 -2.60 3.00
N ASP A 61 -15.89 -1.67 3.84
CA ASP A 61 -15.38 -0.37 3.42
C ASP A 61 -14.05 -0.52 2.66
N PHE A 62 -13.85 0.26 1.59
CA PHE A 62 -12.66 0.15 0.75
C PHE A 62 -11.41 0.84 1.32
N HIS A 63 -11.56 1.64 2.38
CA HIS A 63 -10.46 2.20 3.16
C HIS A 63 -9.92 1.14 4.13
N ASP A 64 -9.58 -0.04 3.60
CA ASP A 64 -9.07 -1.17 4.37
C ASP A 64 -7.73 -0.85 5.07
N ARG A 65 -7.53 -1.40 6.28
CA ARG A 65 -6.30 -1.23 7.06
C ARG A 65 -5.06 -1.71 6.31
N PHE A 66 -5.22 -2.71 5.46
CA PHE A 66 -4.13 -3.25 4.67
C PHE A 66 -3.44 -2.22 3.76
N ARG A 67 -4.09 -1.10 3.40
CA ARG A 67 -3.42 0.04 2.74
C ARG A 67 -2.34 0.70 3.60
N SER A 68 -2.50 0.77 4.92
CA SER A 68 -1.46 1.27 5.84
C SER A 68 -0.16 0.46 5.75
N TRP A 69 -0.28 -0.87 5.73
CA TRP A 69 0.88 -1.75 5.49
C TRP A 69 1.45 -1.57 4.08
N THR A 70 0.59 -1.48 3.07
CA THR A 70 1.00 -1.26 1.67
C THR A 70 1.87 0.00 1.54
N MET A 71 1.47 1.10 2.18
CA MET A 71 2.25 2.36 2.22
C MET A 71 3.60 2.15 2.89
N ARG A 72 3.62 1.54 4.08
CA ARG A 72 4.85 1.25 4.84
C ARG A 72 5.84 0.44 4.02
N GLU A 73 5.38 -0.64 3.40
CA GLU A 73 6.26 -1.51 2.63
C GLU A 73 6.82 -0.82 1.39
N ARG A 74 6.01 -0.03 0.68
CA ARG A 74 6.50 0.77 -0.46
C ARG A 74 7.59 1.75 -0.03
N LEU A 75 7.37 2.45 1.08
CA LEU A 75 8.33 3.40 1.63
C LEU A 75 9.67 2.73 2.02
N VAL A 76 9.61 1.59 2.71
CA VAL A 76 10.81 0.81 3.06
C VAL A 76 11.50 0.28 1.81
N ARG A 77 10.75 -0.23 0.83
CA ARG A 77 11.31 -0.73 -0.44
C ARG A 77 12.01 0.37 -1.23
N ALA A 78 11.45 1.57 -1.28
CA ALA A 78 12.00 2.68 -2.04
C ALA A 78 13.20 3.34 -1.33
N ASN A 79 13.20 3.41 0.00
CA ASN A 79 14.10 4.28 0.76
C ASN A 79 14.97 3.55 1.80
N GLY A 80 14.76 2.24 2.00
CA GLY A 80 15.44 1.42 3.01
C GLY A 80 14.95 1.64 4.45
N ASN A 81 14.08 2.63 4.70
CA ASN A 81 13.50 2.95 6.00
C ASN A 81 12.11 3.58 5.84
N ALA A 82 11.47 3.89 6.97
CA ALA A 82 10.16 4.55 7.03
C ALA A 82 10.13 5.70 8.04
N ASP A 83 11.27 6.36 8.24
CA ASP A 83 11.47 7.32 9.34
C ASP A 83 10.59 8.57 9.20
N ASN A 84 10.10 8.84 7.99
CA ASN A 84 9.17 9.92 7.70
C ASN A 84 7.68 9.51 7.80
N HIS A 85 7.35 8.28 8.23
CA HIS A 85 5.97 7.79 8.23
C HIS A 85 5.49 7.31 9.59
N VAL A 86 4.33 7.80 10.03
CA VAL A 86 3.56 7.32 11.18
C VAL A 86 2.23 6.77 10.71
N SER A 87 1.85 5.60 11.23
CA SER A 87 0.51 5.00 11.06
C SER A 87 -0.17 4.89 12.41
N VAL A 88 -1.37 5.45 12.56
CA VAL A 88 -2.21 5.24 13.74
C VAL A 88 -3.58 4.69 13.34
N THR A 89 -3.98 3.56 13.90
CA THR A 89 -5.33 3.00 13.71
C THR A 89 -6.16 3.18 14.98
N GLY A 90 -7.44 3.53 14.86
CA GLY A 90 -8.34 3.62 16.00
C GLY A 90 -9.77 3.21 15.63
N PRO A 91 -10.72 3.33 16.56
CA PRO A 91 -12.12 3.08 16.27
C PRO A 91 -12.64 4.04 15.19
N ALA A 92 -13.65 3.60 14.43
CA ALA A 92 -14.35 4.45 13.48
C ALA A 92 -15.24 5.50 14.18
N GLY A 93 -15.87 6.39 13.41
CA GLY A 93 -16.77 7.41 13.95
C GLY A 93 -16.02 8.57 14.64
N ALA A 94 -16.59 9.08 15.74
CA ALA A 94 -16.05 10.26 16.45
C ALA A 94 -14.59 10.10 16.89
N ALA A 95 -14.21 8.91 17.39
CA ALA A 95 -12.83 8.62 17.77
C ALA A 95 -11.84 8.74 16.60
N SER A 96 -12.28 8.45 15.37
CA SER A 96 -11.47 8.64 14.17
C SER A 96 -11.28 10.13 13.84
N ALA A 97 -12.28 10.97 14.11
CA ALA A 97 -12.16 12.41 13.90
C ALA A 97 -11.15 13.03 14.89
N GLU A 98 -11.23 12.67 16.17
CA GLU A 98 -10.24 13.10 17.17
C GLU A 98 -8.81 12.64 16.82
N LEU A 99 -8.68 11.43 16.24
CA LEU A 99 -7.39 10.94 15.78
C LEU A 99 -6.82 11.80 14.65
N GLN A 100 -7.66 12.26 13.73
CA GLN A 100 -7.27 13.16 12.63
C GLN A 100 -6.87 14.54 13.16
N GLU A 101 -7.60 15.08 14.14
CA GLU A 101 -7.25 16.35 14.80
C GLU A 101 -5.88 16.27 15.49
N ARG A 102 -5.62 15.19 16.23
CA ARG A 102 -4.31 14.94 16.83
C ARG A 102 -3.21 14.82 15.78
N ALA A 103 -3.46 14.10 14.69
CA ALA A 103 -2.49 13.98 13.60
C ALA A 103 -2.19 15.32 12.90
N LEU A 104 -3.17 16.21 12.80
CA LEU A 104 -2.96 17.56 12.27
C LEU A 104 -2.07 18.38 13.20
N ALA A 105 -2.31 18.35 14.51
CA ALA A 105 -1.47 19.01 15.50
C ALA A 105 -0.04 18.44 15.51
N ASP A 106 0.11 17.12 15.43
CA ASP A 106 1.42 16.45 15.33
C ASP A 106 2.16 16.83 14.04
N MET A 107 1.44 16.96 12.92
CA MET A 107 2.02 17.40 11.65
C MET A 107 2.49 18.85 11.73
N ASP A 108 1.71 19.76 12.32
CA ASP A 108 2.11 21.14 12.55
C ASP A 108 3.39 21.23 13.40
N ALA A 109 3.43 20.48 14.50
CA ALA A 109 4.61 20.40 15.36
C ALA A 109 5.84 19.87 14.61
N TRP A 110 5.65 18.83 13.77
CA TRP A 110 6.73 18.25 12.98
C TRP A 110 7.25 19.25 11.93
N LEU A 111 6.37 19.91 11.18
CA LEU A 111 6.77 20.90 10.16
C LEU A 111 7.43 22.13 10.79
N THR A 112 6.92 22.60 11.94
CA THR A 112 7.53 23.68 12.71
C THR A 112 8.94 23.31 13.18
N ALA A 113 9.10 22.13 13.78
CA ALA A 113 10.40 21.62 14.21
C ALA A 113 11.37 21.45 13.04
N ARG A 114 10.87 20.96 11.90
CA ARG A 114 11.65 20.79 10.67
C ARG A 114 12.16 22.12 10.13
N THR A 115 11.32 23.15 10.15
CA THR A 115 11.67 24.50 9.70
C THR A 115 12.73 25.14 10.60
N ARG A 116 12.60 25.02 11.93
CA ARG A 116 13.62 25.48 12.89
C ARG A 116 14.95 24.74 12.72
N LEU A 117 14.89 23.43 12.50
CA LEU A 117 16.10 22.62 12.26
C LEU A 117 16.78 23.02 10.95
N ALA A 118 16.02 23.28 9.89
CA ALA A 118 16.57 23.74 8.62
C ALA A 118 17.27 25.10 8.74
N ALA A 119 16.71 26.02 9.52
CA ALA A 119 17.31 27.34 9.77
C ALA A 119 18.64 27.24 10.54
N THR A 120 18.75 26.30 11.48
CA THR A 120 19.95 26.14 12.33
C THR A 120 20.99 25.19 11.73
N ARG A 121 20.58 24.29 10.82
CA ARG A 121 21.44 23.29 10.17
C ARG A 121 21.15 23.20 8.66
N PRO A 122 21.45 24.27 7.88
CA PRO A 122 21.07 24.36 6.47
C PRO A 122 21.77 23.33 5.55
N HIS A 123 22.85 22.71 6.01
CA HIS A 123 23.59 21.67 5.27
C HIS A 123 22.94 20.27 5.38
N LEU A 124 21.92 20.08 6.23
CA LEU A 124 21.24 18.80 6.34
C LEU A 124 20.39 18.54 5.09
N ARG A 125 20.57 17.36 4.52
CA ARG A 125 19.71 16.82 3.46
C ARG A 125 18.26 16.65 3.97
N ALA A 126 17.29 16.74 3.05
CA ALA A 126 15.86 16.82 3.39
C ALA A 126 15.35 15.62 4.21
N GLU A 127 15.88 14.42 3.96
CA GLU A 127 15.57 13.19 4.71
C GLU A 127 16.06 13.29 6.15
N ALA A 128 17.28 13.79 6.33
CA ALA A 128 17.86 13.97 7.66
C ALA A 128 17.09 15.05 8.43
N LEU A 129 16.68 16.14 7.77
CA LEU A 129 15.81 17.14 8.36
C LEU A 129 14.52 16.50 8.89
N THR A 130 13.80 15.78 8.03
CA THR A 130 12.53 15.14 8.40
C THR A 130 12.68 14.13 9.53
N ARG A 131 13.69 13.26 9.47
CA ARG A 131 13.94 12.25 10.51
C ARG A 131 14.31 12.88 11.84
N LEU A 132 15.22 13.85 11.84
CA LEU A 132 15.73 14.47 13.07
C LEU A 132 14.75 15.47 13.68
N SER A 133 13.80 15.99 12.90
CA SER A 133 12.78 16.92 13.37
C SER A 133 11.49 16.27 13.83
N ARG A 134 11.36 14.93 13.74
CA ARG A 134 10.17 14.23 14.21
C ARG A 134 9.97 14.50 15.71
N PRO A 135 8.83 15.06 16.14
CA PRO A 135 8.57 15.31 17.55
C PRO A 135 8.55 14.00 18.36
N ARG A 136 9.00 14.07 19.61
CA ARG A 136 8.94 12.93 20.52
C ARG A 136 7.48 12.54 20.76
N GLY A 137 7.16 11.25 20.66
CA GLY A 137 5.79 10.73 20.82
C GLY A 137 5.01 10.57 19.51
N VAL A 138 5.45 11.22 18.43
CA VAL A 138 4.89 11.01 17.08
C VAL A 138 5.42 9.69 16.53
N ALA A 139 4.69 8.61 16.80
CA ALA A 139 5.08 7.24 16.54
C ALA A 139 3.89 6.39 16.07
N ASP A 140 4.20 5.24 15.46
CA ASP A 140 3.21 4.25 15.04
C ASP A 140 2.34 3.74 16.21
N GLY A 141 1.18 3.19 15.90
CA GLY A 141 0.45 2.28 16.79
C GLY A 141 -1.06 2.33 16.59
N CYS A 142 -1.81 2.19 17.68
CA CYS A 142 -3.26 2.30 17.67
C CYS A 142 -3.86 3.02 18.89
N VAL A 143 -5.15 3.28 18.85
CA VAL A 143 -5.97 3.76 19.97
C VAL A 143 -7.01 2.69 20.28
N THR A 144 -7.22 2.30 21.53
CA THR A 144 -8.25 1.31 21.91
C THR A 144 -9.66 1.89 21.79
N PRO A 145 -10.73 1.08 21.82
CA PRO A 145 -12.11 1.58 21.92
C PRO A 145 -12.36 2.52 23.11
N GLU A 146 -11.61 2.35 24.20
CA GLU A 146 -11.68 3.16 25.42
C GLU A 146 -10.81 4.43 25.35
N GLY A 147 -10.08 4.64 24.24
CA GLY A 147 -9.25 5.83 24.02
C GLY A 147 -7.79 5.70 24.45
N GLU A 148 -7.33 4.53 24.92
CA GLU A 148 -5.92 4.34 25.29
C GLU A 148 -5.01 4.33 24.05
N ARG A 149 -3.96 5.15 24.03
CA ARG A 149 -2.95 5.14 22.96
C ARG A 149 -1.91 4.04 23.22
N ILE A 150 -1.81 3.10 22.29
CA ILE A 150 -0.78 2.04 22.28
C ILE A 150 0.29 2.41 21.27
N VAL A 151 1.50 2.71 21.74
CA VAL A 151 2.66 2.94 20.86
C VAL A 151 3.28 1.60 20.49
N GLU A 152 3.19 1.23 19.22
CA GLU A 152 3.65 -0.05 18.71
C GLU A 152 4.07 0.10 17.25
N ARG A 153 5.18 -0.54 16.85
CA ARG A 153 5.66 -0.48 15.47
C ARG A 153 4.62 -1.12 14.53
N LEU A 154 4.38 -0.49 13.38
CA LEU A 154 3.53 -1.10 12.35
C LEU A 154 4.13 -2.43 11.87
N THR A 155 3.36 -3.51 12.00
CA THR A 155 3.77 -4.88 11.67
C THR A 155 2.59 -5.68 11.10
N LEU A 156 2.88 -6.78 10.41
CA LEU A 156 1.89 -7.80 10.01
C LEU A 156 1.79 -8.96 11.00
N ASP A 157 2.56 -8.92 12.09
CA ASP A 157 2.52 -9.93 13.15
C ASP A 157 1.11 -9.97 13.79
N PRO A 158 0.35 -11.06 13.66
CA PRO A 158 -1.00 -11.13 14.22
C PRO A 158 -1.01 -11.01 15.75
N ASP A 159 0.08 -11.31 16.44
CA ASP A 159 0.16 -11.28 17.91
C ASP A 159 0.40 -9.87 18.47
N ALA A 160 0.75 -8.90 17.61
CA ALA A 160 0.90 -7.50 17.98
C ALA A 160 -0.42 -6.92 18.54
N ARG A 161 -0.34 -6.10 19.60
CA ARG A 161 -1.54 -5.64 20.34
C ARG A 161 -2.48 -4.86 19.43
N CYS A 162 -1.94 -4.03 18.54
CA CYS A 162 -2.76 -3.30 17.57
C CYS A 162 -3.37 -4.20 16.50
N ASN A 163 -2.79 -5.36 16.20
CA ASN A 163 -3.33 -6.32 15.23
C ASN A 163 -4.37 -7.25 15.85
N GLN A 164 -4.33 -7.48 17.16
CA GLN A 164 -5.42 -8.11 17.91
C GLN A 164 -6.67 -7.21 17.96
N LEU A 165 -6.50 -5.90 18.13
CA LEU A 165 -7.61 -4.94 18.14
C LEU A 165 -8.18 -4.68 16.74
N TYR A 166 -7.30 -4.60 15.72
CA TYR A 166 -7.64 -4.16 14.38
C TYR A 166 -7.05 -5.10 13.32
N PRO A 167 -7.50 -6.35 13.18
CA PRO A 167 -6.82 -7.34 12.34
C PRO A 167 -6.67 -6.90 10.88
N TYR A 168 -5.58 -7.34 10.23
CA TYR A 168 -5.40 -7.09 8.81
C TYR A 168 -6.19 -8.09 7.96
N HIS A 169 -6.93 -7.60 6.98
CA HIS A 169 -7.54 -8.42 5.93
C HIS A 169 -6.79 -8.24 4.61
N ARG A 170 -6.39 -9.35 3.98
CA ARG A 170 -5.61 -9.32 2.72
C ARG A 170 -6.52 -9.40 1.51
N ASN A 171 -6.14 -8.72 0.43
CA ASN A 171 -6.87 -8.80 -0.83
C ASN A 171 -6.55 -10.10 -1.60
N PRO A 172 -7.44 -10.55 -2.51
CA PRO A 172 -7.24 -11.80 -3.26
C PRO A 172 -5.94 -11.89 -4.06
N ARG A 173 -5.38 -10.76 -4.54
CA ARG A 173 -4.11 -10.75 -5.30
C ARG A 173 -2.93 -11.10 -4.39
N VAL A 174 -2.92 -10.56 -3.17
CA VAL A 174 -1.90 -10.88 -2.16
C VAL A 174 -2.03 -12.32 -1.69
N VAL A 175 -3.26 -12.79 -1.48
CA VAL A 175 -3.53 -14.21 -1.12
C VAL A 175 -3.06 -15.15 -2.23
N ALA A 176 -3.14 -14.72 -3.50
CA ALA A 176 -2.62 -15.45 -4.65
C ALA A 176 -1.08 -15.29 -4.87
N GLY A 177 -0.33 -14.86 -3.85
CA GLY A 177 1.12 -14.73 -3.87
C GLY A 177 1.66 -13.39 -4.40
N GLY A 178 0.78 -12.44 -4.72
CA GLY A 178 1.19 -11.10 -5.14
C GLY A 178 1.84 -10.31 -4.01
N PRO A 179 2.73 -9.35 -4.34
CA PRO A 179 3.44 -8.57 -3.32
C PRO A 179 2.47 -7.67 -2.54
N THR A 180 2.70 -7.52 -1.23
CA THR A 180 1.85 -6.67 -0.38
C THR A 180 1.92 -5.19 -0.77
N THR A 181 2.98 -4.77 -1.47
CA THR A 181 3.11 -3.43 -2.04
C THR A 181 1.97 -3.10 -3.01
N SER A 182 1.25 -4.08 -3.55
CA SER A 182 0.14 -3.86 -4.48
C SER A 182 0.48 -2.89 -5.62
N ALA A 183 1.76 -2.84 -6.01
CA ALA A 183 2.33 -1.89 -6.95
C ALA A 183 2.59 -2.52 -8.34
N VAL A 184 2.13 -3.76 -8.53
CA VAL A 184 2.18 -4.47 -9.81
C VAL A 184 0.82 -4.29 -10.49
N LEU A 185 0.78 -3.48 -11.55
CA LEU A 185 -0.45 -3.17 -12.29
C LEU A 185 -0.71 -4.17 -13.42
N LYS A 186 0.36 -4.75 -13.99
CA LYS A 186 0.32 -5.77 -15.03
C LYS A 186 1.52 -6.70 -14.91
N CYS A 187 1.30 -7.83 -14.24
CA CYS A 187 2.34 -8.85 -14.07
C CYS A 187 2.77 -9.43 -15.43
N GLN A 188 4.02 -9.89 -15.49
CA GLN A 188 4.44 -10.83 -16.52
C GLN A 188 3.79 -12.18 -16.24
N LEU A 189 3.44 -12.94 -17.28
CA LEU A 189 2.79 -14.23 -17.12
C LEU A 189 3.80 -15.37 -17.20
N GLN A 190 3.57 -16.40 -16.40
CA GLN A 190 4.22 -17.70 -16.49
C GLN A 190 3.21 -18.79 -16.83
N PRO A 191 3.61 -19.86 -17.54
CA PRO A 191 2.76 -21.00 -17.78
C PRO A 191 2.27 -21.64 -16.48
N LEU A 192 1.07 -22.23 -16.52
CA LEU A 192 0.53 -23.02 -15.42
C LEU A 192 1.41 -24.25 -15.14
N ARG A 193 1.84 -24.41 -13.88
CA ARG A 193 2.61 -25.58 -13.42
C ARG A 193 1.96 -26.14 -12.16
N LYS A 194 1.60 -27.43 -12.15
CA LYS A 194 0.97 -28.09 -10.99
C LYS A 194 1.82 -27.96 -9.72
N SER A 195 3.15 -28.04 -9.86
CA SER A 195 4.11 -27.87 -8.76
C SER A 195 4.12 -26.48 -8.15
N GLY A 196 3.54 -25.47 -8.81
CA GLY A 196 3.40 -24.11 -8.29
C GLY A 196 2.27 -23.95 -7.26
N TYR A 197 1.51 -25.01 -6.99
CA TYR A 197 0.37 -24.99 -6.08
C TYR A 197 0.58 -25.96 -4.93
N GLY A 198 0.31 -25.52 -3.70
CA GLY A 198 0.34 -26.35 -2.48
C GLY A 198 -0.86 -27.31 -2.35
N VAL A 199 -1.59 -27.56 -3.43
CA VAL A 199 -2.79 -28.41 -3.47
C VAL A 199 -2.69 -29.39 -4.63
N ARG A 200 -3.36 -30.54 -4.50
CA ARG A 200 -3.48 -31.52 -5.58
C ARG A 200 -4.76 -31.27 -6.37
N PHE A 201 -4.62 -31.00 -7.66
CA PHE A 201 -5.77 -30.86 -8.57
C PHE A 201 -6.27 -32.21 -9.07
N THR A 202 -7.60 -32.34 -9.19
CA THR A 202 -8.20 -33.34 -10.09
C THR A 202 -7.94 -32.96 -11.56
N ALA A 203 -8.19 -33.88 -12.49
CA ALA A 203 -8.07 -33.59 -13.92
C ALA A 203 -9.02 -32.45 -14.33
N GLU A 204 -10.28 -32.52 -13.88
CA GLU A 204 -11.31 -31.53 -14.21
C GLU A 204 -10.95 -30.14 -13.65
N GLN A 205 -10.42 -30.08 -12.42
CA GLN A 205 -9.99 -28.80 -11.83
C GLN A 205 -8.80 -28.19 -12.57
N TRP A 206 -7.86 -29.03 -13.01
CA TRP A 206 -6.70 -28.56 -13.78
C TRP A 206 -7.11 -28.06 -15.16
N ASP A 207 -7.99 -28.78 -15.85
CA ASP A 207 -8.51 -28.38 -17.16
C ASP A 207 -9.29 -27.08 -17.07
N ARG A 208 -10.14 -26.96 -16.04
CA ARG A 208 -10.85 -25.71 -15.74
C ARG A 208 -9.88 -24.55 -15.51
N LEU A 209 -8.80 -24.74 -14.78
CA LEU A 209 -7.78 -23.70 -14.56
C LEU A 209 -7.09 -23.27 -15.87
N ARG A 210 -6.74 -24.24 -16.73
CA ARG A 210 -6.17 -23.96 -18.06
C ARG A 210 -7.12 -23.17 -18.95
N THR A 211 -8.41 -23.48 -18.90
CA THR A 211 -9.44 -22.73 -19.66
C THR A 211 -9.58 -21.30 -19.18
N VAL A 212 -9.46 -21.05 -17.87
CA VAL A 212 -9.63 -19.70 -17.29
C VAL A 212 -8.40 -18.80 -17.50
N PHE A 213 -7.22 -19.42 -17.54
CA PHE A 213 -5.93 -18.74 -17.68
C PHE A 213 -5.13 -19.34 -18.84
N PRO A 214 -5.62 -19.21 -20.10
CA PRO A 214 -4.98 -19.82 -21.26
C PRO A 214 -3.56 -19.27 -21.50
N ASP A 215 -3.33 -17.99 -21.17
CA ASP A 215 -2.03 -17.32 -21.30
C ASP A 215 -1.13 -17.47 -20.05
N GLY A 216 -1.59 -18.22 -19.05
CA GLY A 216 -0.90 -18.40 -17.78
C GLY A 216 -1.32 -17.42 -16.68
N VAL A 217 -0.54 -17.42 -15.60
CA VAL A 217 -0.80 -16.67 -14.38
C VAL A 217 0.37 -15.75 -14.05
N CYS A 218 0.20 -14.80 -13.15
CA CYS A 218 1.26 -13.89 -12.76
C CYS A 218 2.53 -14.62 -12.30
N ASP A 219 3.66 -14.20 -12.85
CA ASP A 219 5.00 -14.47 -12.33
C ASP A 219 5.39 -13.33 -11.39
N TRP A 220 5.11 -13.53 -10.10
CA TRP A 220 5.43 -12.54 -9.07
C TRP A 220 6.93 -12.39 -8.80
N SER A 221 7.79 -13.25 -9.38
CA SER A 221 9.25 -13.10 -9.31
C SER A 221 9.80 -12.03 -10.25
N LYS A 222 8.97 -11.57 -11.20
CA LYS A 222 9.35 -10.61 -12.24
C LYS A 222 8.88 -9.20 -11.89
N PRO A 223 9.58 -8.16 -12.39
CA PRO A 223 9.11 -6.78 -12.26
C PRO A 223 7.81 -6.57 -13.05
N ASP A 224 7.08 -5.52 -12.68
CA ASP A 224 5.83 -5.16 -13.36
C ASP A 224 6.09 -4.75 -14.81
N VAL A 225 5.16 -5.07 -15.72
CA VAL A 225 5.29 -4.68 -17.13
C VAL A 225 5.27 -3.15 -17.23
N GLY A 226 6.24 -2.59 -17.94
CA GLY A 226 6.34 -1.13 -18.11
C GLY A 226 6.74 -0.37 -16.84
N GLN A 227 7.17 -1.06 -15.78
CA GLN A 227 7.70 -0.39 -14.59
C GLN A 227 8.93 0.44 -14.96
N ARG A 228 8.93 1.71 -14.55
CA ARG A 228 10.05 2.64 -14.75
C ARG A 228 10.25 3.49 -13.50
N PRO A 229 11.47 3.97 -13.24
CA PRO A 229 11.70 5.01 -12.24
C PRO A 229 10.88 6.26 -12.52
N LEU A 230 10.57 7.02 -11.47
CA LEU A 230 9.99 8.35 -11.59
C LEU A 230 10.90 9.24 -12.45
N ALA A 231 10.34 9.99 -13.40
CA ALA A 231 11.10 10.86 -14.30
C ALA A 231 11.70 12.09 -13.59
N GLY A 232 11.10 12.50 -12.47
CA GLY A 232 11.55 13.61 -11.66
C GLY A 232 10.58 13.92 -10.52
N THR A 233 10.99 14.77 -9.59
CA THR A 233 10.08 15.31 -8.57
C THR A 233 9.52 16.65 -9.06
N TRP A 234 8.25 16.95 -8.74
CA TRP A 234 7.58 18.20 -9.16
C TRP A 234 7.47 18.38 -10.69
N ILE A 235 7.09 17.31 -11.38
CA ILE A 235 6.91 17.29 -12.84
C ILE A 235 5.78 18.26 -13.25
N ARG A 236 6.03 19.12 -14.23
CA ARG A 236 5.03 19.96 -14.89
C ARG A 236 4.59 19.31 -16.21
N PHE A 237 3.31 19.48 -16.57
CA PHE A 237 2.69 18.93 -17.78
C PHE A 237 2.18 20.05 -18.67
#